data_AF-A0A7S1WR20-F1
#
_entry.id   AF-A0A7S1WR20-F1
#
_cell.length_a   1.000
_cell.length_b   1.000
_cell.length_c   1.000
_cell.angle_alpha   90.00
_cell.angle_beta   90.00
_cell.angle_gamma   90.00
#
_symmetry.space_group_name_H-M   'P 1'
#
loop_
_entity.id
_entity.type
_entity.pdbx_description
1 polymer ?
#
loop_
_entity_poly.entity_id
_entity_poly.type
_entity_poly.pdbx_seq_one_letter_code
_entity_poly.pdbx_strand_id
1 'polypeptide(L)'
;EAGHLDRRLRWHEVPRELAVLIGEGSPVDHAEVAVSRGVEGLGDEWDAWLGRLAAFRDRNGHVKVRSMATIFGHVLGRWVHEQRDAWRRGLMPSRKVARLKGMGLTLDLDSEVFAKGLAELRKYVMFKQKRVVPLSYTTDDGFDLGLWVVDQRTLQRRGKLTPRQIELLREAYFLWRPAEMPSLFFSHPEDPEAATITRTLEEDLRRLRWQPIGERRRHFRSLVLKHHPDISESEHAGSTITFLAEVKDWFLA
;
A
#
# COMPACT_ATOMS: atom_id res chain seq x y z
N GLU A 1 -11.55 41.32 -6.12
CA GLU A 1 -10.68 41.47 -7.31
C GLU A 1 -10.01 40.14 -7.58
N ALA A 2 -10.11 39.64 -8.82
CA ALA A 2 -9.48 38.38 -9.21
C ALA A 2 -7.97 38.57 -9.26
N GLY A 3 -7.22 37.77 -8.50
CA GLY A 3 -5.77 37.84 -8.42
C GLY A 3 -5.10 37.75 -9.78
N HIS A 4 -4.01 38.49 -9.95
CA HIS A 4 -3.17 38.62 -11.16
C HIS A 4 -2.37 37.34 -11.50
N LEU A 5 -2.98 36.16 -11.37
CA LEU A 5 -2.33 34.91 -11.69
C LEU A 5 -2.22 34.76 -13.21
N ASP A 6 -1.03 34.38 -13.67
CA ASP A 6 -0.67 34.05 -15.07
C ASP A 6 -0.36 35.25 -16.01
N ARG A 7 -0.28 36.50 -15.52
CA ARG A 7 0.23 37.65 -16.28
C ARG A 7 1.73 37.87 -16.05
N ARG A 8 2.51 38.03 -17.13
CA ARG A 8 3.91 38.49 -17.04
C ARG A 8 3.95 39.87 -16.38
N LEU A 9 4.67 39.97 -15.27
CA LEU A 9 4.91 41.24 -14.58
C LEU A 9 5.63 42.22 -15.51
N ARG A 10 5.16 43.46 -15.51
CA ARG A 10 5.86 44.59 -16.11
C ARG A 10 7.00 45.01 -15.17
N TRP A 11 8.05 45.60 -15.73
CA TRP A 11 9.24 45.99 -14.95
C TRP A 11 8.92 46.92 -13.77
N HIS A 12 7.97 47.84 -13.93
CA HIS A 12 7.54 48.76 -12.86
C HIS A 12 6.71 48.10 -11.74
N GLU A 13 6.27 46.85 -11.94
CA GLU A 13 5.52 46.07 -10.94
C GLU A 13 6.45 45.22 -10.07
N VAL A 14 7.76 45.18 -10.40
CA VAL A 14 8.78 44.45 -9.64
C VAL A 14 9.22 45.33 -8.45
N PRO A 15 9.12 44.84 -7.20
CA PRO A 15 9.63 45.53 -6.02
C PRO A 15 11.07 46.01 -6.21
N ARG A 16 11.38 47.20 -5.70
CA ARG A 16 12.67 47.86 -5.94
C ARG A 16 13.84 47.03 -5.40
N GLU A 17 13.61 46.32 -4.31
CA GLU A 17 14.53 45.41 -3.63
C GLU A 17 14.91 44.20 -4.51
N LEU A 18 14.06 43.87 -5.49
CA LEU A 18 14.25 42.80 -6.45
C LEU A 18 14.85 43.27 -7.76
N ALA A 19 14.47 44.46 -8.19
CA ALA A 19 15.02 45.10 -9.38
C ALA A 19 16.56 45.25 -9.27
N VAL A 20 17.10 45.43 -8.05
CA VAL A 20 18.55 45.53 -7.80
C VAL A 20 19.28 44.20 -8.01
N LEU A 21 18.58 43.06 -7.91
CA LEU A 21 19.17 41.73 -8.04
C LEU A 21 19.09 41.18 -9.48
N ILE A 22 18.25 41.76 -10.34
CA ILE A 22 17.96 41.26 -11.68
C ILE A 22 18.50 42.25 -12.72
N GLY A 23 19.61 41.89 -13.36
CA GLY A 23 20.23 42.64 -14.46
C GLY A 23 20.92 41.70 -15.45
N GLU A 24 21.28 42.22 -16.62
CA GLU A 24 22.04 41.46 -17.61
C GLU A 24 23.43 41.11 -17.03
N GLY A 25 23.71 39.82 -16.82
CA GLY A 25 24.95 39.34 -16.19
C GLY A 25 24.91 39.13 -14.67
N SER A 26 23.74 39.22 -14.01
CA SER A 26 23.62 38.89 -12.58
C SER A 26 24.14 37.46 -12.26
N PRO A 27 24.90 37.27 -11.17
CA PRO A 27 25.24 35.94 -10.66
C PRO A 27 23.98 35.11 -10.41
N VAL A 28 24.04 33.81 -10.72
CA VAL A 28 22.90 32.88 -10.63
C VAL A 28 22.23 32.95 -9.25
N ASP A 29 23.02 32.90 -8.17
CA ASP A 29 22.49 32.95 -6.80
C ASP A 29 21.70 34.23 -6.51
N HIS A 30 22.09 35.38 -7.07
CA HIS A 30 21.36 36.64 -6.90
C HIS A 30 20.06 36.68 -7.71
N ALA A 31 20.08 36.16 -8.95
CA ALA A 31 18.88 36.02 -9.75
C ALA A 31 17.87 35.05 -9.10
N GLU A 32 18.36 33.96 -8.49
CA GLU A 32 17.53 33.01 -7.73
C GLU A 32 16.89 33.65 -6.50
N VAL A 33 17.65 34.41 -5.70
CA VAL A 33 17.12 35.17 -4.56
C VAL A 33 16.07 36.19 -5.01
N ALA A 34 16.28 36.85 -6.15
CA ALA A 34 15.36 37.85 -6.66
C ALA A 34 14.03 37.26 -7.14
N VAL A 35 14.08 36.16 -7.88
CA VAL A 35 12.89 35.42 -8.27
C VAL A 35 12.15 34.93 -7.04
N SER A 36 12.87 34.45 -6.01
CA SER A 36 12.27 34.02 -4.75
C SER A 36 11.47 35.14 -4.07
N ARG A 37 12.06 36.33 -3.83
CA ARG A 37 11.30 37.39 -3.13
C ARG A 37 10.22 38.03 -4.00
N GLY A 38 10.34 37.97 -5.33
CA GLY A 38 9.29 38.45 -6.26
C GLY A 38 8.06 37.58 -6.24
N VAL A 39 8.30 36.28 -6.19
CA VAL A 39 7.25 35.28 -6.03
C VAL A 39 6.59 35.37 -4.65
N GLU A 40 7.33 35.74 -3.60
CA GLU A 40 6.76 36.00 -2.25
C GLU A 40 5.97 37.32 -2.16
N GLY A 41 6.47 38.40 -2.77
CA GLY A 41 5.89 39.74 -2.64
C GLY A 41 4.74 40.04 -3.60
N LEU A 42 4.64 39.30 -4.72
CA LEU A 42 3.65 39.56 -5.79
C LEU A 42 2.76 38.34 -6.11
N GLY A 43 3.12 37.15 -5.63
CA GLY A 43 2.39 35.91 -5.89
C GLY A 43 1.50 35.46 -4.73
N ASP A 44 0.58 34.53 -5.00
CA ASP A 44 -0.07 33.74 -3.94
C ASP A 44 1.03 32.94 -3.21
N GLU A 45 1.06 33.01 -1.89
CA GLU A 45 2.03 32.30 -1.05
C GLU A 45 2.12 30.80 -1.41
N TRP A 46 1.00 30.19 -1.78
CA TRP A 46 0.97 28.80 -2.21
C TRP A 46 1.72 28.57 -3.53
N ASP A 47 1.59 29.48 -4.50
CA ASP A 47 2.33 29.42 -5.75
C ASP A 47 3.83 29.68 -5.51
N ALA A 48 4.18 30.45 -4.49
CA ALA A 48 5.56 30.61 -4.05
C ALA A 48 6.19 29.32 -3.54
N TRP A 49 5.46 28.55 -2.75
CA TRP A 49 5.90 27.23 -2.33
C TRP A 49 5.90 26.20 -3.46
N LEU A 50 4.99 26.32 -4.43
CA LEU A 50 5.01 25.51 -5.65
C LEU A 50 6.30 25.74 -6.44
N GLY A 51 6.72 27.00 -6.59
CA GLY A 51 8.00 27.36 -7.22
C GLY A 51 9.20 26.76 -6.49
N ARG A 52 9.18 26.73 -5.15
CA ARG A 52 10.20 26.04 -4.35
C ARG A 52 10.24 24.55 -4.59
N LEU A 53 9.09 23.90 -4.74
CA LEU A 53 9.03 22.48 -5.08
C LEU A 53 9.57 22.21 -6.49
N ALA A 54 9.31 23.10 -7.45
CA ALA A 54 9.89 23.03 -8.79
C ALA A 54 11.42 23.16 -8.75
N ALA A 55 11.96 24.16 -8.05
CA ALA A 55 13.39 24.33 -7.86
C ALA A 55 14.03 23.11 -7.18
N PHE A 56 13.34 22.49 -6.21
CA PHE A 56 13.80 21.26 -5.57
C PHE A 56 13.88 20.11 -6.55
N ARG A 57 12.86 19.95 -7.40
CA ARG A 57 12.86 18.94 -8.46
C ARG A 57 14.02 19.16 -9.42
N ASP A 58 14.23 20.38 -9.89
CA ASP A 58 15.24 20.69 -10.90
C ASP A 58 16.66 20.46 -10.33
N ARG A 59 16.88 20.76 -9.03
CA ARG A 59 18.14 20.47 -8.33
C ARG A 59 18.39 18.99 -8.05
N ASN A 60 17.36 18.20 -7.75
CA ASN A 60 17.50 16.82 -7.27
C ASN A 60 17.09 15.76 -8.32
N GLY A 61 16.53 16.17 -9.45
CA GLY A 61 15.91 15.30 -10.45
C GLY A 61 14.58 14.66 -10.00
N HIS A 62 14.07 14.97 -8.80
CA HIS A 62 12.86 14.34 -8.25
C HIS A 62 12.13 15.21 -7.22
N VAL A 63 10.86 14.90 -6.95
CA VAL A 63 10.05 15.54 -5.89
C VAL A 63 9.88 14.66 -4.64
N LYS A 64 10.83 13.74 -4.38
CA LYS A 64 10.88 12.95 -3.13
C LYS A 64 11.39 13.81 -1.97
N VAL A 65 10.51 14.68 -1.46
CA VAL A 65 10.83 15.64 -0.39
C VAL A 65 10.77 14.95 0.98
N ARG A 66 11.89 14.91 1.70
CA ARG A 66 11.96 14.45 3.10
C ARG A 66 11.36 15.49 4.05
N SER A 67 10.90 15.08 5.22
CA SER A 67 10.21 15.95 6.20
C SER A 67 10.96 17.25 6.53
N MET A 68 12.29 17.18 6.69
CA MET A 68 13.16 18.31 7.01
C MET A 68 13.94 18.84 5.79
N ALA A 69 13.59 18.44 4.57
CA ALA A 69 14.24 18.96 3.38
C ALA A 69 13.99 20.46 3.27
N THR A 70 15.06 21.21 3.02
CA THR A 70 15.02 22.65 2.86
C THR A 70 15.37 23.07 1.44
N ILE A 71 14.82 24.21 1.01
CA ILE A 71 15.27 24.91 -0.18
C ILE A 71 15.17 26.41 0.06
N PHE A 72 16.23 27.14 -0.30
CA PHE A 72 16.36 28.59 -0.03
C PHE A 72 16.09 28.97 1.44
N GLY A 73 16.48 28.12 2.40
CA GLY A 73 16.25 28.35 3.84
C GLY A 73 14.84 28.01 4.36
N HIS A 74 13.93 27.54 3.50
CA HIS A 74 12.57 27.17 3.88
C HIS A 74 12.40 25.66 4.01
N VAL A 75 11.64 25.19 5.01
CA VAL A 75 11.38 23.76 5.26
C VAL A 75 10.31 23.22 4.31
N LEU A 76 10.69 22.95 3.07
CA LEU A 76 9.81 22.42 2.01
C LEU A 76 9.09 21.13 2.42
N GLY A 77 9.75 20.26 3.19
CA GLY A 77 9.15 19.02 3.66
C GLY A 77 7.91 19.22 4.54
N ARG A 78 7.88 20.28 5.36
CA ARG A 78 6.70 20.64 6.16
C ARG A 78 5.55 21.07 5.27
N TRP A 79 5.81 21.96 4.31
CA TRP A 79 4.79 22.41 3.37
C TRP A 79 4.20 21.26 2.55
N VAL A 80 5.03 20.34 2.05
CA VAL A 80 4.56 19.14 1.32
C VAL A 80 3.67 18.26 2.20
N HIS A 81 4.00 18.11 3.49
CA HIS A 81 3.16 17.38 4.44
C HIS A 81 1.79 18.05 4.61
N GLU A 82 1.75 19.36 4.78
CA GLU A 82 0.51 20.14 4.87
C GLU A 82 -0.34 19.99 3.60
N GLN A 83 0.27 19.93 2.42
CA GLN A 83 -0.45 19.69 1.16
C GLN A 83 -1.10 18.30 1.15
N ARG A 84 -0.38 17.26 1.57
CA ARG A 84 -0.94 15.90 1.66
C ARG A 84 -2.09 15.83 2.66
N ASP A 85 -1.97 16.50 3.79
CA ASP A 85 -3.01 16.55 4.81
C ASP A 85 -4.26 17.31 4.34
N ALA A 86 -4.10 18.47 3.69
CA ALA A 86 -5.19 19.23 3.10
C ALA A 86 -5.92 18.41 2.01
N TRP A 87 -5.17 17.68 1.18
CA TRP A 87 -5.74 16.77 0.17
C TRP A 87 -6.53 15.64 0.83
N ARG A 88 -5.96 14.97 1.84
CA ARG A 88 -6.62 13.87 2.56
C ARG A 88 -7.92 14.30 3.25
N ARG A 89 -7.98 15.55 3.72
CA ARG A 89 -9.19 16.13 4.34
C ARG A 89 -10.22 16.63 3.32
N GLY A 90 -9.94 16.55 2.01
CA GLY A 90 -10.82 17.08 0.96
C GLY A 90 -10.87 18.61 0.91
N LEU A 91 -9.92 19.30 1.55
CA LEU A 91 -9.88 20.77 1.65
C LEU A 91 -9.07 21.40 0.52
N MET A 92 -8.42 20.61 -0.33
CA MET A 92 -7.56 21.10 -1.40
C MET A 92 -8.36 21.39 -2.69
N PRO A 93 -8.34 22.63 -3.21
CA PRO A 93 -8.91 22.96 -4.51
C PRO A 93 -8.32 22.13 -5.65
N SER A 94 -9.14 21.76 -6.62
CA SER A 94 -8.75 20.95 -7.79
C SER A 94 -7.60 21.53 -8.61
N ARG A 95 -7.49 22.86 -8.74
CA ARG A 95 -6.32 23.54 -9.35
C ARG A 95 -5.01 23.17 -8.65
N LYS A 96 -5.00 23.18 -7.31
CA LYS A 96 -3.82 22.87 -6.50
C LYS A 96 -3.43 21.39 -6.65
N VAL A 97 -4.41 20.48 -6.63
CA VAL A 97 -4.20 19.05 -6.90
C VAL A 97 -3.56 18.83 -8.27
N ALA A 98 -4.11 19.44 -9.32
CA ALA A 98 -3.62 19.28 -10.69
C ALA A 98 -2.16 19.77 -10.84
N ARG A 99 -1.82 20.93 -10.25
CA ARG A 99 -0.44 21.46 -10.30
C ARG A 99 0.55 20.59 -9.53
N LEU A 100 0.20 20.12 -8.34
CA LEU A 100 1.08 19.23 -7.55
C LEU A 100 1.31 17.88 -8.27
N LYS A 101 0.25 17.27 -8.81
CA LYS A 101 0.35 16.05 -9.62
C LYS A 101 1.15 16.27 -10.90
N GLY A 102 0.98 17.42 -11.56
CA GLY A 102 1.74 17.78 -12.77
C GLY A 102 3.25 17.93 -12.52
N MET A 103 3.66 18.22 -11.29
CA MET A 103 5.08 18.20 -10.89
C MET A 103 5.59 16.80 -10.52
N GLY A 104 4.73 15.78 -10.56
CA GLY A 104 5.04 14.41 -10.13
C GLY A 104 4.94 14.20 -8.62
N LEU A 105 4.35 15.12 -7.87
CA LEU A 105 4.22 14.95 -6.42
C LEU A 105 3.07 14.01 -6.09
N THR A 106 3.38 12.85 -5.49
CA THR A 106 2.37 11.96 -4.94
C THR A 106 1.74 12.56 -3.68
N LEU A 107 0.44 12.83 -3.75
CA LEU A 107 -0.39 13.25 -2.62
C LEU A 107 -0.84 12.06 -1.75
N ASP A 108 -1.20 10.95 -2.38
CA ASP A 108 -1.61 9.71 -1.71
C ASP A 108 -0.45 8.72 -1.57
N LEU A 109 0.47 9.02 -0.65
CA LEU A 109 1.59 8.14 -0.37
C LEU A 109 1.14 6.76 0.12
N ASP A 110 0.06 6.72 0.90
CA ASP A 110 -0.44 5.48 1.50
C ASP A 110 -0.90 4.52 0.40
N SER A 111 -1.63 5.01 -0.61
CA SER A 111 -2.00 4.19 -1.77
C SER A 111 -0.81 3.78 -2.64
N GLU A 112 0.18 4.65 -2.84
CA GLU A 112 1.38 4.30 -3.62
C GLU A 112 2.22 3.22 -2.91
N VAL A 113 2.44 3.37 -1.60
CA VAL A 113 3.14 2.38 -0.77
C VAL A 113 2.36 1.07 -0.72
N PHE A 114 1.04 1.13 -0.62
CA PHE A 114 0.19 -0.07 -0.71
C PHE A 114 0.34 -0.76 -2.06
N ALA A 115 0.25 -0.03 -3.17
CA ALA A 115 0.38 -0.59 -4.51
C ALA A 115 1.77 -1.21 -4.74
N LYS A 116 2.83 -0.54 -4.27
CA LYS A 116 4.20 -1.08 -4.30
C LYS A 116 4.31 -2.36 -3.48
N GLY A 117 3.89 -2.34 -2.22
CA GLY A 117 3.97 -3.51 -1.36
C GLY A 117 3.15 -4.69 -1.87
N LEU A 118 1.99 -4.44 -2.48
CA LEU A 118 1.19 -5.46 -3.15
C LEU A 118 1.91 -6.07 -4.36
N ALA A 119 2.56 -5.25 -5.18
CA ALA A 119 3.35 -5.73 -6.31
C ALA A 119 4.54 -6.58 -5.86
N GLU A 120 5.26 -6.14 -4.84
CA GLU A 120 6.39 -6.89 -4.28
C GLU A 120 5.95 -8.19 -3.59
N LEU A 121 4.81 -8.19 -2.90
CA LEU A 121 4.20 -9.41 -2.38
C LEU A 121 3.90 -10.42 -3.48
N ARG A 122 3.26 -9.97 -4.57
CA ARG A 122 2.94 -10.85 -5.73
C ARG A 122 4.20 -11.47 -6.31
N LYS A 123 5.27 -10.69 -6.49
CA LYS A 123 6.58 -11.20 -6.92
C LYS A 123 7.13 -12.22 -5.93
N TYR A 124 7.13 -11.91 -4.63
CA TYR A 124 7.65 -12.80 -3.59
C TYR A 124 6.94 -14.16 -3.61
N VAL A 125 5.60 -14.16 -3.61
CA VAL A 125 4.79 -15.39 -3.63
C VAL A 125 5.06 -16.21 -4.89
N MET A 126 5.17 -15.56 -6.05
CA MET A 126 5.43 -16.23 -7.33
C MET A 126 6.83 -16.84 -7.40
N PHE A 127 7.87 -16.10 -7.03
CA PHE A 127 9.26 -16.53 -7.21
C PHE A 127 9.78 -17.43 -6.10
N LYS A 128 9.44 -17.14 -4.83
CA LYS A 128 9.97 -17.89 -3.69
C LYS A 128 9.14 -19.13 -3.39
N GLN A 129 7.93 -19.23 -3.97
CA GLN A 129 6.91 -20.24 -3.64
C GLN A 129 6.61 -20.36 -2.13
N LYS A 130 7.01 -19.34 -1.36
CA LYS A 130 6.84 -19.24 0.10
C LYS A 130 5.76 -18.20 0.35
N ARG A 131 4.76 -18.57 1.13
CA ARG A 131 3.59 -17.73 1.43
C ARG A 131 3.77 -16.88 2.69
N VAL A 132 4.81 -17.18 3.48
CA VAL A 132 5.20 -16.42 4.65
C VAL A 132 6.40 -15.56 4.28
N VAL A 133 6.21 -14.24 4.41
CA VAL A 133 7.29 -13.25 4.29
C VAL A 133 7.93 -13.09 5.68
N PRO A 134 9.24 -13.36 5.85
CA PRO A 134 9.96 -13.07 7.08
C PRO A 134 9.88 -11.59 7.44
N LEU A 135 9.83 -11.27 8.75
CA LEU A 135 9.81 -9.88 9.22
C LEU A 135 10.99 -9.06 8.69
N SER A 136 12.17 -9.67 8.62
CA SER A 136 13.42 -9.06 8.17
C SER A 136 13.60 -9.07 6.64
N TYR A 137 12.57 -9.46 5.88
CA TYR A 137 12.69 -9.53 4.43
C TYR A 137 12.53 -8.13 3.80
N THR A 138 13.58 -7.72 3.09
CA THR A 138 13.64 -6.50 2.28
C THR A 138 13.90 -6.92 0.83
N THR A 139 13.20 -6.27 -0.12
CA THR A 139 13.37 -6.52 -1.55
C THR A 139 14.72 -5.98 -2.06
N ASP A 140 15.10 -6.37 -3.27
CA ASP A 140 16.37 -5.94 -3.89
C ASP A 140 16.45 -4.41 -4.09
N ASP A 141 15.29 -3.73 -4.22
CA ASP A 141 15.19 -2.27 -4.33
C ASP A 141 15.02 -1.56 -2.97
N GLY A 142 15.23 -2.27 -1.86
CA GLY A 142 15.24 -1.72 -0.51
C GLY A 142 13.86 -1.49 0.12
N PHE A 143 12.81 -2.15 -0.37
CA PHE A 143 11.47 -2.07 0.22
C PHE A 143 11.29 -3.13 1.31
N ASP A 144 11.00 -2.71 2.54
CA ASP A 144 10.82 -3.59 3.71
C ASP A 144 9.47 -4.33 3.68
N LEU A 145 9.36 -5.29 2.77
CA LEU A 145 8.13 -6.06 2.55
C LEU A 145 7.70 -6.83 3.82
N GLY A 146 8.63 -7.33 4.62
CA GLY A 146 8.34 -8.00 5.89
C GLY A 146 7.60 -7.11 6.89
N LEU A 147 8.08 -5.87 7.07
CA LEU A 147 7.40 -4.86 7.90
C LEU A 147 6.07 -4.44 7.30
N TRP A 148 6.03 -4.18 5.99
CA TRP A 148 4.80 -3.80 5.30
C TRP A 148 3.68 -4.84 5.47
N VAL A 149 4.00 -6.14 5.45
CA VAL A 149 3.04 -7.23 5.72
C VAL A 149 2.49 -7.13 7.14
N VAL A 150 3.32 -6.86 8.14
CA VAL A 150 2.86 -6.68 9.54
C VAL A 150 1.96 -5.45 9.67
N ASP A 151 2.28 -4.38 8.96
CA ASP A 151 1.47 -3.17 8.94
C ASP A 151 0.10 -3.42 8.33
N GLN A 152 -0.01 -4.16 7.23
CA GLN A 152 -1.32 -4.49 6.65
C GLN A 152 -2.20 -5.25 7.63
N ARG A 153 -1.65 -6.20 8.40
CA ARG A 153 -2.39 -6.91 9.47
C ARG A 153 -2.84 -5.97 10.58
N THR A 154 -2.03 -4.98 10.92
CA THR A 154 -2.37 -3.97 11.94
C THR A 154 -3.44 -3.01 11.44
N LEU A 155 -3.36 -2.58 10.18
CA LEU A 155 -4.37 -1.73 9.55
C LEU A 155 -5.73 -2.45 9.43
N GLN A 156 -5.74 -3.74 9.07
CA GLN A 156 -6.96 -4.55 9.05
C GLN A 156 -7.61 -4.64 10.43
N ARG A 157 -6.85 -4.96 11.48
CA ARG A 157 -7.36 -5.04 12.86
C ARG A 157 -7.93 -3.71 13.36
N ARG A 158 -7.41 -2.59 12.86
CA ARG A 158 -7.88 -1.24 13.16
C ARG A 158 -9.02 -0.77 12.25
N GLY A 159 -9.49 -1.61 11.32
CA GLY A 159 -10.54 -1.25 10.37
C GLY A 159 -10.14 -0.15 9.37
N LYS A 160 -8.84 0.02 9.12
CA LYS A 160 -8.30 1.10 8.27
C LYS A 160 -8.07 0.70 6.81
N LEU A 161 -8.20 -0.58 6.48
CA LEU A 161 -8.12 -1.04 5.09
C LEU A 161 -9.48 -0.93 4.42
N THR A 162 -9.49 -0.43 3.19
CA THR A 162 -10.70 -0.38 2.37
C THR A 162 -11.09 -1.80 1.90
N PRO A 163 -12.38 -2.06 1.58
CA PRO A 163 -12.80 -3.35 1.03
C PRO A 163 -11.98 -3.77 -0.21
N ARG A 164 -11.66 -2.79 -1.08
CA ARG A 164 -10.85 -3.04 -2.27
C ARG A 164 -9.42 -3.44 -1.93
N GLN A 165 -8.79 -2.82 -0.94
CA GLN A 165 -7.46 -3.21 -0.48
C GLN A 165 -7.45 -4.63 0.09
N ILE A 166 -8.49 -5.02 0.85
CA ILE A 166 -8.64 -6.37 1.39
C ILE A 166 -8.78 -7.40 0.26
N GLU A 167 -9.58 -7.09 -0.77
CA GLU A 167 -9.74 -7.94 -1.95
C GLU A 167 -8.43 -8.11 -2.72
N LEU A 168 -7.72 -7.02 -2.99
CA LEU A 168 -6.42 -7.06 -3.68
C LEU A 168 -5.38 -7.90 -2.91
N LEU A 169 -5.33 -7.78 -1.58
CA LEU A 169 -4.46 -8.60 -0.73
C LEU A 169 -4.88 -10.08 -0.78
N ARG A 170 -6.18 -10.38 -0.81
CA ARG A 170 -6.68 -11.75 -0.99
C ARG A 170 -6.27 -12.34 -2.34
N GLU A 171 -6.39 -11.59 -3.44
CA GLU A 171 -5.94 -12.00 -4.77
C GLU A 171 -4.42 -12.24 -4.82
N ALA A 172 -3.65 -11.51 -4.01
CA ALA A 172 -2.21 -11.70 -3.87
C ALA A 172 -1.81 -12.80 -2.87
N TYR A 173 -2.78 -13.61 -2.41
CA TYR A 173 -2.58 -14.69 -1.43
C TYR A 173 -1.95 -14.21 -0.12
N PHE A 174 -2.26 -12.98 0.31
CA PHE A 174 -1.78 -12.42 1.56
C PHE A 174 -2.32 -13.19 2.77
N LEU A 175 -1.43 -13.63 3.65
CA LEU A 175 -1.79 -14.32 4.89
C LEU A 175 -2.04 -13.32 6.03
N TRP A 176 -3.30 -13.14 6.42
CA TRP A 176 -3.70 -12.25 7.52
C TRP A 176 -3.18 -12.72 8.88
N ARG A 177 -3.08 -14.03 9.07
CA ARG A 177 -2.37 -14.64 10.20
C ARG A 177 -1.35 -15.62 9.63
N PRO A 178 -0.06 -15.56 10.02
CA PRO A 178 0.92 -16.56 9.59
C PRO A 178 0.52 -17.99 10.00
N ALA A 179 -0.32 -18.11 11.04
CA ALA A 179 -1.07 -19.30 11.40
C ALA A 179 -2.54 -19.14 11.00
N GLU A 180 -2.92 -19.57 9.80
CA GLU A 180 -4.34 -19.82 9.45
C GLU A 180 -4.77 -21.27 9.71
N MET A 181 -3.92 -22.04 10.39
CA MET A 181 -4.21 -22.78 11.65
C MET A 181 -3.13 -23.84 11.85
N PRO A 182 -2.52 -23.99 13.04
CA PRO A 182 -1.64 -25.12 13.34
C PRO A 182 -2.39 -26.44 13.06
N SER A 183 -1.69 -27.54 12.77
CA SER A 183 -2.32 -28.87 12.70
C SER A 183 -3.13 -29.21 13.96
N LEU A 184 -2.71 -28.66 15.11
CA LEU A 184 -3.40 -28.77 16.40
C LEU A 184 -4.76 -28.07 16.48
N PHE A 185 -5.22 -27.38 15.43
CA PHE A 185 -6.51 -26.69 15.47
C PHE A 185 -7.68 -27.64 15.25
N PHE A 186 -7.53 -28.61 14.37
CA PHE A 186 -8.56 -29.61 14.16
C PHE A 186 -8.34 -30.75 15.15
N SER A 187 -9.42 -31.10 15.84
CA SER A 187 -9.40 -32.25 16.73
C SER A 187 -9.46 -33.51 15.89
N HIS A 188 -8.65 -34.50 16.25
CA HIS A 188 -8.69 -35.82 15.64
C HIS A 188 -9.26 -36.83 16.64
N PRO A 189 -9.93 -37.90 16.18
CA PRO A 189 -10.42 -38.96 17.04
C PRO A 189 -9.31 -39.56 17.94
N GLU A 190 -9.68 -40.05 19.12
CA GLU A 190 -8.74 -40.76 20.02
C GLU A 190 -8.27 -42.09 19.41
N ASP A 191 -9.12 -42.72 18.61
CA ASP A 191 -8.78 -43.93 17.86
C ASP A 191 -7.60 -43.65 16.88
N PRO A 192 -6.48 -44.38 16.98
CA PRO A 192 -5.29 -44.10 16.18
C PRO A 192 -5.48 -44.22 14.66
N GLU A 193 -6.34 -45.14 14.21
CA GLU A 193 -6.57 -45.38 12.79
C GLU A 193 -7.44 -44.28 12.20
N ALA A 194 -8.54 -43.93 12.87
CA ALA A 194 -9.38 -42.78 12.51
C ALA A 194 -8.61 -41.45 12.56
N ALA A 195 -7.69 -41.29 13.52
CA ALA A 195 -6.81 -40.12 13.61
C ALA A 195 -5.85 -40.02 12.41
N THR A 196 -5.35 -41.16 11.91
CA THR A 196 -4.48 -41.20 10.72
C THR A 196 -5.25 -40.81 9.46
N ILE A 197 -6.48 -41.30 9.31
CA ILE A 197 -7.36 -40.95 8.18
C ILE A 197 -7.66 -39.44 8.19
N THR A 198 -8.09 -38.89 9.33
CA THR A 198 -8.47 -37.48 9.43
C THR A 198 -7.28 -36.53 9.26
N ARG A 199 -6.07 -36.88 9.73
CA ARG A 199 -4.85 -36.10 9.44
C ARG A 199 -4.49 -36.09 7.96
N THR A 200 -4.62 -37.24 7.29
CA THR A 200 -4.36 -37.32 5.83
C THR A 200 -5.35 -36.45 5.06
N LEU A 201 -6.62 -36.50 5.42
CA LEU A 201 -7.65 -35.62 4.85
C LEU A 201 -7.37 -34.15 5.14
N GLU A 202 -6.93 -33.80 6.34
CA GLU A 202 -6.52 -32.44 6.67
C GLU A 202 -5.40 -31.95 5.75
N GLU A 203 -4.36 -32.75 5.54
CA GLU A 203 -3.26 -32.41 4.64
C GLU A 203 -3.74 -32.17 3.20
N ASP A 204 -4.60 -33.06 2.69
CA ASP A 204 -5.16 -32.92 1.34
C ASP A 204 -6.06 -31.69 1.21
N LEU A 205 -6.92 -31.43 2.20
CA LEU A 205 -7.74 -30.23 2.24
C LEU A 205 -6.88 -28.97 2.34
N ARG A 206 -5.78 -28.97 3.10
CA ARG A 206 -4.83 -27.85 3.14
C ARG A 206 -4.16 -27.60 1.79
N ARG A 207 -3.83 -28.66 1.05
CA ARG A 207 -3.30 -28.56 -0.32
C ARG A 207 -4.34 -27.96 -1.28
N LEU A 208 -5.58 -28.43 -1.21
CA LEU A 208 -6.67 -28.06 -2.12
C LEU A 208 -7.41 -26.77 -1.75
N ARG A 209 -7.19 -26.24 -0.54
CA ARG A 209 -7.88 -25.07 0.02
C ARG A 209 -7.83 -23.84 -0.88
N TRP A 210 -6.87 -23.77 -1.79
CA TRP A 210 -6.59 -22.59 -2.61
C TRP A 210 -6.95 -22.76 -4.09
N GLN A 211 -7.64 -23.85 -4.44
CA GLN A 211 -8.25 -24.04 -5.75
C GLN A 211 -9.51 -23.15 -5.92
N PRO A 212 -9.98 -22.91 -7.15
CA PRO A 212 -11.24 -22.20 -7.38
C PRO A 212 -12.39 -22.76 -6.55
N ILE A 213 -13.29 -21.90 -6.04
CA ILE A 213 -14.39 -22.31 -5.13
C ILE A 213 -15.26 -23.43 -5.71
N GLY A 214 -15.45 -23.47 -7.04
CA GLY A 214 -16.17 -24.54 -7.72
C GLY A 214 -15.48 -25.91 -7.61
N GLU A 215 -14.15 -25.95 -7.73
CA GLU A 215 -13.36 -27.16 -7.57
C GLU A 215 -13.33 -27.64 -6.13
N ARG A 216 -13.16 -26.71 -5.18
CA ARG A 216 -13.21 -27.02 -3.74
C ARG A 216 -14.55 -27.62 -3.34
N ARG A 217 -15.67 -27.03 -3.76
CA ARG A 217 -17.01 -27.57 -3.50
C ARG A 217 -17.20 -28.96 -4.09
N ARG A 218 -16.71 -29.20 -5.31
CA ARG A 218 -16.79 -30.51 -5.96
C ARG A 218 -15.98 -31.55 -5.19
N HIS A 219 -14.74 -31.23 -4.83
CA HIS A 219 -13.85 -32.13 -4.09
C HIS A 219 -14.40 -32.43 -2.69
N PHE A 220 -14.84 -31.41 -1.96
CA PHE A 220 -15.42 -31.58 -0.63
C PHE A 220 -16.67 -32.44 -0.64
N ARG A 221 -17.57 -32.25 -1.62
CA ARG A 221 -18.75 -33.13 -1.80
C ARG A 221 -18.33 -34.57 -2.09
N SER A 222 -17.30 -34.78 -2.91
CA SER A 222 -16.77 -36.12 -3.20
C SER A 222 -16.25 -36.81 -1.93
N LEU A 223 -15.56 -36.08 -1.05
CA LEU A 223 -15.07 -36.62 0.22
C LEU A 223 -16.22 -36.98 1.17
N VAL A 224 -17.21 -36.10 1.31
CA VAL A 224 -18.40 -36.36 2.14
C VAL A 224 -19.16 -37.60 1.65
N LEU A 225 -19.35 -37.75 0.33
CA LEU A 225 -20.01 -38.94 -0.23
C LEU A 225 -19.20 -40.22 -0.02
N LYS A 226 -17.88 -40.15 -0.25
CA LYS A 226 -16.99 -41.32 -0.09
C LYS A 226 -16.95 -41.83 1.35
N HIS A 227 -17.02 -40.94 2.32
CA HIS A 227 -16.88 -41.27 3.74
C HIS A 227 -18.20 -41.27 4.52
N HIS A 228 -19.36 -41.15 3.84
CA HIS A 228 -20.65 -41.19 4.50
C HIS A 228 -20.90 -42.55 5.17
N PRO A 229 -21.45 -42.64 6.40
CA PRO A 229 -21.65 -43.92 7.10
C PRO A 229 -22.53 -44.90 6.34
N ASP A 230 -23.51 -44.39 5.58
CA ASP A 230 -24.42 -45.23 4.78
C ASP A 230 -23.80 -45.74 3.47
N ILE A 231 -22.61 -45.23 3.07
CA ILE A 231 -21.97 -45.55 1.78
C ILE A 231 -20.61 -46.25 1.98
N SER A 232 -19.85 -45.83 2.99
CA SER A 232 -18.50 -46.31 3.28
C SER A 232 -18.54 -47.60 4.09
N GLU A 233 -17.80 -48.62 3.65
CA GLU A 233 -17.58 -49.86 4.43
C GLU A 233 -16.56 -49.69 5.57
N SER A 234 -15.89 -48.53 5.66
CA SER A 234 -14.96 -48.24 6.76
C SER A 234 -15.70 -48.07 8.09
N GLU A 235 -15.24 -48.81 9.11
CA GLU A 235 -15.69 -48.65 10.50
C GLU A 235 -15.48 -47.24 11.07
N HIS A 236 -14.58 -46.45 10.46
CA HIS A 236 -14.23 -45.07 10.86
C HIS A 236 -15.00 -43.98 10.09
N ALA A 237 -16.02 -44.36 9.30
CA ALA A 237 -16.81 -43.42 8.49
C ALA A 237 -17.48 -42.32 9.33
N GLY A 238 -18.03 -42.69 10.50
CA GLY A 238 -18.65 -41.73 11.42
C GLY A 238 -17.68 -40.65 11.90
N SER A 239 -16.52 -41.05 12.41
CA SER A 239 -15.45 -40.13 12.86
C SER A 239 -14.95 -39.22 11.74
N THR A 240 -14.82 -39.77 10.53
CA THR A 240 -14.36 -39.02 9.36
C THR A 240 -15.35 -37.92 8.96
N ILE A 241 -16.65 -38.22 9.00
CA ILE A 241 -17.69 -37.25 8.64
C ILE A 241 -17.83 -36.14 9.68
N THR A 242 -17.69 -36.46 10.96
CA THR A 242 -17.63 -35.46 12.03
C THR A 242 -16.47 -34.49 11.79
N PHE A 243 -15.27 -35.00 11.52
CA PHE A 243 -14.12 -34.16 11.16
C PHE A 243 -14.39 -33.29 9.92
N LEU A 244 -14.94 -33.87 8.85
CA LEU A 244 -15.27 -33.10 7.64
C LEU A 244 -16.27 -31.98 7.95
N ALA A 245 -17.27 -32.21 8.81
CA ALA A 245 -18.22 -31.18 9.20
C ALA A 245 -17.53 -30.00 9.91
N GLU A 246 -16.58 -30.26 10.80
CA GLU A 246 -15.81 -29.23 11.52
C GLU A 246 -14.95 -28.37 10.58
N VAL A 247 -14.29 -28.99 9.59
CA VAL A 247 -13.39 -28.28 8.69
C VAL A 247 -14.11 -27.61 7.51
N LYS A 248 -15.42 -27.83 7.33
CA LYS A 248 -16.19 -27.39 6.16
C LYS A 248 -16.12 -25.88 5.93
N ASP A 249 -16.46 -25.09 6.94
CA ASP A 249 -16.52 -23.64 6.81
C ASP A 249 -15.12 -23.08 6.58
N TRP A 250 -14.13 -23.64 7.27
CA TRP A 250 -12.73 -23.34 7.02
C TRP A 250 -12.30 -23.73 5.61
N PHE A 251 -12.74 -24.85 5.03
CA PHE A 251 -12.30 -25.29 3.70
C PHE A 251 -13.06 -24.62 2.55
N LEU A 252 -14.27 -24.10 2.78
CA LEU A 252 -15.12 -23.48 1.77
C LEU A 252 -15.18 -21.94 1.80
N ALA A 253 -14.63 -21.29 2.82
CA ALA A 253 -14.45 -19.83 2.86
C ALA A 253 -13.58 -19.28 1.71
#